data_AF-A0A960DN11-F1
#
_entry.id   AF-A0A960DN11-F1
#
_cell.length_a   1.000
_cell.length_b   1.000
_cell.length_c   1.000
_cell.angle_alpha   90.00
_cell.angle_beta   90.00
_cell.angle_gamma   90.00
#
_symmetry.space_group_name_H-M   'P 1'
#
loop_
_entity.id
_entity.type
_entity.pdbx_description
1 polymer ?
#
loop_
_entity_poly.entity_id
_entity_poly.type
_entity_poly.pdbx_seq_one_letter_code
_entity_poly.pdbx_strand_id
1 'polypeptide(L)' 'METGERMLIWCEGGPSLGRAVHYPPPLEIAVEGGVYVLVDDGPPEQWHYAFVDEAGVAG' A
#
# COMPACT_ATOMS: atom_id res chain seq x y z
N MET A 1 -6.88 6.69 15.02
CA MET A 1 -5.99 7.45 14.13
C MET A 1 -6.72 8.68 13.68
N GLU A 2 -6.03 9.80 13.58
CA GLU A 2 -6.59 11.09 13.20
C GLU A 2 -6.37 11.35 11.70
N THR A 3 -7.33 11.98 11.02
CA THR A 3 -7.14 12.34 9.61
C THR A 3 -5.93 13.24 9.45
N GLY A 4 -5.03 12.88 8.53
CA GLY A 4 -3.77 13.57 8.30
C GLY A 4 -2.61 13.05 9.16
N GLU A 5 -2.85 12.12 10.10
CA GLU A 5 -1.79 11.48 10.87
C GLU A 5 -0.84 10.70 9.96
N ARG A 6 0.47 10.91 10.10
CA ARG A 6 1.47 10.23 9.28
C ARG A 6 1.74 8.83 9.82
N MET A 7 1.73 7.84 8.93
CA MET A 7 1.96 6.43 9.23
C MET A 7 2.95 5.83 8.24
N LEU A 8 3.64 4.78 8.68
CA LEU A 8 4.49 3.95 7.84
C LEU A 8 3.82 2.59 7.69
N ILE A 9 3.37 2.27 6.48
CA ILE A 9 2.76 0.99 6.13
C ILE A 9 3.81 0.17 5.38
N TRP A 10 4.05 -1.07 5.78
CA TRP A 10 5.02 -1.94 5.12
C TRP A 10 4.47 -2.48 3.80
N CYS A 11 5.35 -2.89 2.90
CA CYS A 11 4.99 -3.36 1.56
C CYS A 11 5.36 -4.83 1.37
N GLU A 12 4.46 -5.60 0.76
CA GLU A 12 4.70 -6.93 0.23
C GLU A 12 5.05 -6.87 -1.26
N GLY A 13 6.26 -7.33 -1.60
CA GLY A 13 6.76 -7.29 -2.97
C GLY A 13 7.08 -5.87 -3.46
N GLY A 14 7.30 -5.76 -4.77
CA GLY A 14 7.64 -4.48 -5.41
C GLY A 14 9.00 -3.90 -4.98
N PRO A 15 9.30 -2.67 -5.42
CA PRO A 15 10.61 -2.04 -5.22
C PRO A 15 10.84 -1.43 -3.82
N SER A 16 9.86 -1.43 -2.92
CA SER A 16 9.92 -0.71 -1.65
C SER A 16 9.57 -1.61 -0.48
N LEU A 17 10.27 -1.45 0.65
CA LEU A 17 9.97 -2.19 1.88
C LEU A 17 8.82 -1.57 2.70
N GLY A 18 8.48 -0.31 2.43
CA GLY A 18 7.38 0.39 3.09
C GLY A 18 7.09 1.76 2.48
N ARG A 19 5.92 2.31 2.79
CA ARG A 19 5.40 3.59 2.33
C ARG A 19 4.94 4.46 3.49
N ALA A 20 5.46 5.68 3.51
CA ALA A 20 4.96 6.72 4.40
C ALA A 20 3.74 7.40 3.75
N VAL A 21 2.60 7.37 4.43
CA VAL A 21 1.32 7.94 3.97
C VAL A 21 0.62 8.68 5.11
N HIS A 22 -0.46 9.39 4.81
CA HIS A 22 -1.32 10.00 5.82
C HIS A 22 -2.62 9.20 5.94
N TYR A 23 -3.21 9.16 7.13
CA TYR A 23 -4.52 8.55 7.34
C TYR A 23 -5.67 9.42 6.76
N PRO A 24 -6.67 8.83 6.10
CA PRO A 24 -6.71 7.45 5.63
C PRO A 24 -5.72 7.22 4.47
N PRO A 25 -4.99 6.09 4.48
CA PRO A 25 -4.05 5.77 3.42
C PRO A 25 -4.76 5.63 2.07
N PRO A 26 -4.10 5.99 0.94
CA PRO A 26 -4.63 5.72 -0.39
C PRO A 26 -4.84 4.22 -0.61
N LEU A 27 -5.95 3.82 -1.22
CA LEU A 27 -6.19 2.41 -1.58
C LEU A 27 -5.20 1.91 -2.63
N GLU A 28 -4.82 2.77 -3.56
CA GLU A 28 -3.92 2.43 -4.66
C GLU A 28 -2.83 3.49 -4.78
N ILE A 29 -1.60 3.04 -4.98
CA ILE A 29 -0.44 3.90 -5.26
C ILE A 29 0.26 3.36 -6.50
N ALA A 30 0.09 4.05 -7.62
CA ALA A 30 0.81 3.75 -8.85
C ALA A 30 2.31 3.99 -8.66
N VAL A 31 3.13 3.07 -9.15
CA VAL A 31 4.58 3.14 -9.18
C VAL A 31 5.09 2.62 -10.53
N GLU A 32 6.39 2.74 -10.78
CA GLU A 32 6.97 2.15 -11.98
C GLU A 32 6.80 0.62 -11.97
N GLY A 33 6.18 0.07 -13.01
CA GLY A 33 5.98 -1.37 -13.20
C GLY A 33 4.82 -2.00 -12.44
N GLY A 34 3.99 -1.22 -11.73
CA GLY A 34 2.85 -1.77 -11.01
C GLY A 34 2.11 -0.80 -10.10
N VAL A 35 1.25 -1.37 -9.27
CA VAL A 35 0.46 -0.65 -8.28
C VAL A 35 0.62 -1.31 -6.92
N TYR A 36 0.80 -0.51 -5.88
CA TYR A 36 0.61 -0.97 -4.52
C TYR A 36 -0.86 -0.84 -4.16
N VAL A 37 -1.50 -1.95 -3.78
CA VAL A 37 -2.89 -2.00 -3.32
C VAL A 37 -2.89 -2.18 -1.81
N LEU A 38 -3.64 -1.34 -1.10
CA LEU A 38 -3.80 -1.45 0.33
C LEU A 38 -4.64 -2.69 0.65
N VAL A 39 -4.09 -3.58 1.46
CA VAL A 39 -4.83 -4.63 2.15
C VAL A 39 -5.17 -4.09 3.54
N ASP A 40 -6.42 -3.68 3.72
CA ASP A 40 -6.94 -3.05 4.93
C ASP A 40 -7.76 -4.00 5.83
N ASP A 41 -7.57 -5.30 5.64
CA ASP A 41 -8.19 -6.33 6.46
C ASP A 41 -7.72 -6.25 7.92
N GLY A 42 -8.65 -5.96 8.82
CA GLY A 42 -8.39 -5.90 10.26
C GLY A 42 -7.96 -4.51 10.76
N PRO A 43 -7.34 -4.44 11.95
CA PRO A 43 -6.95 -3.17 12.54
C PRO A 43 -5.70 -2.58 11.84
N PRO A 44 -5.47 -1.27 11.94
CA PRO A 44 -4.46 -0.55 11.16
C PRO A 44 -3.03 -1.05 11.26
N GLU A 45 -2.68 -1.72 12.35
CA GLU A 45 -1.34 -2.27 12.57
C GLU A 45 -1.07 -3.51 11.69
N GLN A 46 -2.14 -4.10 11.12
CA GLN A 46 -2.09 -5.24 10.21
C GLN A 46 -2.16 -4.80 8.74
N TRP A 47 -2.48 -3.54 8.47
CA TRP A 47 -2.55 -3.02 7.11
C TRP A 47 -1.19 -3.08 6.43
N HIS A 48 -1.21 -3.39 5.13
CA HIS A 48 -0.02 -3.46 4.30
C HIS A 48 -0.35 -3.16 2.85
N TYR A 49 0.67 -2.78 2.09
CA TYR A 49 0.54 -2.61 0.64
C TYR A 49 1.05 -3.84 -0.08
N ALA A 50 0.19 -4.54 -0.83
CA ALA A 50 0.59 -5.61 -1.73
C ALA A 50 0.92 -5.03 -3.11
N PHE A 51 2.08 -5.39 -3.66
CA PHE A 51 2.46 -4.99 -5.02
C PHE A 51 1.81 -5.91 -6.07
N VAL A 52 1.12 -5.30 -7.02
CA VAL A 52 0.59 -5.97 -8.22
C VAL A 52 1.36 -5.45 -9.43
N ASP A 53 2.09 -6.35 -10.09
CA ASP A 53 2.80 -6.08 -11.34
C ASP A 53 1.80 -5.82 -12.48
N GLU A 54 2.10 -4.89 -13.38
CA GLU A 54 1.26 -4.59 -14.55
C GLU A 54 0.99 -5.83 -15.42
N ALA A 55 1.90 -6.80 -15.47
CA ALA A 55 1.72 -8.07 -16.16
C ALA A 55 0.70 -8.99 -15.45
N GLY A 56 0.50 -8.83 -14.14
CA GLY A 56 -0.46 -9.59 -13.35
C GLY A 56 -1.91 -9.12 -13.49
N VAL A 57 -2.15 -7.93 -14.04
CA VAL A 57 -3.49 -7.36 -14.26
C VAL A 57 -4.14 -7.90 -15.55
N ALA A 58 -3.37 -8.54 -16.42
CA ALA A 58 -3.83 -9.10 -17.70
C ALA A 58 -4.12 -10.62 -17.67
N GLY A 59 -4.08 -11.26 -16.49
CA GLY A 59 -4.27 -12.70 -16.27
C GLY A 59 -5.68 -13.09 -15.84
#